data_AF-A0A7I7WJG8-F1
#
_entry.id   AF-A0A7I7WJG8-F1
#
_cell.length_a   1.000
_cell.length_b   1.000
_cell.length_c   1.000
_cell.angle_alpha   90.00
_cell.angle_beta   90.00
_cell.angle_gamma   90.00
#
_symmetry.space_group_name_H-M   'P 1'
#
loop_
_entity.id
_entity.type
_entity.pdbx_description
1 polymer ?
#
loop_
_entity_poly.entity_id
_entity_poly.type
_entity_poly.pdbx_seq_one_letter_code
_entity_poly.pdbx_strand_id
1 'polypeptide(L)' 'MLTADEAAELADRVYQVRCAAEDISTAVAEGADGTELRQLCDALMRAAKAADGWR' A
#
# COMPACT_ATOMS: atom_id res chain seq x y z
N MET A 1 15.60 -13.32 -12.74
CA MET A 1 14.20 -13.63 -13.12
C MET A 1 13.51 -14.11 -11.87
N LEU A 2 12.27 -13.69 -11.63
CA LEU A 2 11.46 -14.22 -10.55
C LEU A 2 10.85 -15.55 -11.00
N THR A 3 10.73 -16.48 -10.07
CA THR A 3 9.86 -17.65 -10.20
C THR A 3 8.40 -17.21 -10.23
N ALA A 4 7.50 -18.13 -10.62
CA ALA A 4 6.07 -17.84 -10.63
C ALA A 4 5.55 -17.47 -9.23
N ASP A 5 6.04 -18.15 -8.20
CA ASP A 5 5.64 -17.90 -6.80
C ASP A 5 6.16 -16.54 -6.31
N GLU A 6 7.43 -16.21 -6.56
CA GLU A 6 7.99 -14.90 -6.21
C GLU A 6 7.28 -13.75 -6.94
N ALA A 7 6.87 -13.97 -8.19
CA ALA A 7 6.10 -13.00 -8.95
C ALA A 7 4.68 -12.80 -8.38
N ALA A 8 4.03 -13.88 -7.94
CA ALA A 8 2.71 -13.82 -7.29
C ALA A 8 2.79 -13.08 -5.94
N GLU A 9 3.78 -13.40 -5.11
CA GLU A 9 4.02 -12.72 -3.83
C GLU A 9 4.34 -11.23 -4.02
N LEU A 10 5.09 -10.88 -5.07
CA LEU A 10 5.33 -9.48 -5.42
C LEU A 10 4.04 -8.79 -5.86
N ALA A 11 3.22 -9.44 -6.69
CA ALA A 11 1.94 -8.90 -7.15
C ALA A 11 0.98 -8.62 -5.98
N ASP A 12 0.88 -9.54 -5.01
CA ASP A 12 0.06 -9.36 -3.81
C ASP A 12 0.53 -8.16 -2.99
N ARG A 13 1.85 -7.99 -2.80
CA ARG A 13 2.40 -6.84 -2.08
C ARG A 13 2.14 -5.51 -2.80
N VAL A 14 2.28 -5.48 -4.13
CA VAL A 14 1.94 -4.30 -4.93
C VAL A 14 0.45 -3.99 -4.86
N TYR A 15 -0.41 -5.02 -4.84
CA TYR A 15 -1.85 -4.85 -4.65
C TYR A 15 -2.16 -4.15 -3.31
N GLN A 16 -1.50 -4.55 -2.22
CA GLN A 16 -1.67 -3.91 -0.92
C GLN A 16 -1.27 -2.42 -0.93
N VAL A 17 -0.21 -2.06 -1.66
CA VAL A 17 0.18 -0.65 -1.83
C VAL A 17 -0.92 0.14 -2.53
N ARG A 18 -1.51 -0.41 -3.60
CA ARG A 18 -2.59 0.23 -4.32
C ARG A 18 -3.81 0.46 -3.42
N CYS A 19 -4.24 -0.57 -2.68
CA CYS A 19 -5.38 -0.44 -1.77
C CYS A 19 -5.15 0.63 -0.70
N ALA A 20 -3.97 0.66 -0.07
CA ALA A 20 -3.66 1.70 0.91
C ALA A 20 -3.69 3.12 0.31
N ALA A 21 -3.33 3.28 -0.97
CA ALA A 21 -3.44 4.56 -1.68
C ALA A 21 -4.91 4.90 -2.03
N GLU A 22 -5.70 3.91 -2.42
CA GLU A 22 -7.15 4.04 -2.69
C GLU A 22 -7.91 4.46 -1.41
N ASP A 23 -7.51 3.93 -0.25
CA ASP A 23 -8.07 4.32 1.06
C ASP A 23 -7.80 5.80 1.37
N ILE A 24 -6.58 6.28 1.11
CA ILE A 24 -6.24 7.71 1.25
C ILE A 24 -7.12 8.56 0.32
N SER A 25 -7.28 8.15 -0.93
CA SER A 25 -8.12 8.87 -1.89
C SER A 25 -9.57 8.95 -1.42
N THR A 26 -10.09 7.87 -0.84
CA THR A 26 -11.45 7.83 -0.28
C THR A 26 -11.57 8.75 0.93
N ALA A 27 -10.63 8.66 1.87
CA ALA A 27 -10.60 9.51 3.06
C ALA A 27 -10.51 11.02 2.72
N VAL A 28 -9.71 11.38 1.70
CA VAL A 28 -9.66 12.76 1.20
C VAL A 28 -11.01 13.17 0.61
N ALA A 29 -11.67 12.31 -0.16
CA ALA A 29 -12.99 12.60 -0.74
C ALA A 29 -14.07 12.77 0.33
N GLU A 30 -13.95 12.05 1.44
CA GLU A 30 -14.88 12.12 2.58
C GLU A 30 -14.56 13.25 3.57
N GLY A 31 -13.44 13.95 3.40
CA GLY A 31 -13.02 15.04 4.28
C GLY A 31 -12.51 14.55 5.63
N ALA A 32 -11.88 13.37 5.66
CA ALA A 32 -11.23 12.80 6.84
C ALA A 32 -10.25 13.78 7.48
N ASP A 33 -10.10 13.68 8.79
CA ASP A 33 -9.23 14.57 9.54
C ASP A 33 -7.73 14.23 9.33
N GLY A 34 -6.86 15.14 9.78
CA GLY A 34 -5.42 14.98 9.62
C GLY A 34 -4.83 13.80 10.39
N THR A 35 -5.50 13.30 11.43
CA THR A 35 -5.06 12.12 12.19
C THR A 35 -5.32 10.85 11.40
N GLU A 36 -6.52 10.71 10.85
CA GLU A 36 -6.90 9.59 10.00
C GLU A 36 -6.04 9.53 8.73
N LEU A 37 -5.88 10.66 8.04
CA LEU A 37 -5.00 10.73 6.86
C LEU A 37 -3.56 10.34 7.18
N ARG A 38 -3.05 10.71 8.36
CA ARG A 38 -1.71 10.32 8.80
C ARG A 38 -1.61 8.81 9.02
N GLN A 39 -2.62 8.19 9.63
CA GLN A 39 -2.65 6.74 9.83
C GLN A 39 -2.66 5.98 8.51
N LEU A 40 -3.44 6.46 7.53
CA LEU A 40 -3.50 5.88 6.18
C LEU A 40 -2.17 6.06 5.42
N CYS A 41 -1.53 7.23 5.54
CA CYS A 41 -0.18 7.44 5.00
C CYS A 41 0.83 6.46 5.63
N ASP A 42 0.77 6.26 6.95
CA ASP A 42 1.65 5.30 7.63
C ASP A 42 1.38 3.86 7.16
N ALA A 43 0.13 3.49 6.89
CA ALA A 43 -0.24 2.20 6.32
C ALA A 43 0.32 2.00 4.91
N LEU A 44 0.16 3.01 4.04
CA LEU A 44 0.75 3.01 2.69
C LEU A 44 2.27 2.85 2.75
N MET A 45 2.95 3.58 3.63
CA MET A 45 4.40 3.49 3.77
C MET A 45 4.86 2.11 4.29
N ARG A 46 4.06 1.46 5.15
CA ARG A 46 4.34 0.07 5.57
C ARG A 46 4.18 -0.91 4.41
N ALA A 47 3.11 -0.79 3.62
CA ALA A 47 2.88 -1.63 2.45
C ALA A 47 3.99 -1.46 1.40
N ALA A 48 4.40 -0.21 1.13
CA ALA A 48 5.47 0.09 0.19
C ALA A 48 6.80 -0.54 0.60
N LYS A 49 7.18 -0.42 1.88
CA LYS A 49 8.39 -1.07 2.42
C LYS A 49 8.34 -2.60 2.31
N ALA A 50 7.16 -3.19 2.53
CA ALA A 50 6.99 -4.64 2.38
C ALA A 50 7.20 -5.06 0.91
N ALA A 51 6.75 -4.24 -0.05
CA ALA A 51 6.93 -4.48 -1.48
C ALA A 51 8.39 -4.24 -1.95
N ASP A 52 9.09 -3.24 -1.41
CA ASP A 52 10.45 -2.85 -1.82
C ASP A 52 11.51 -3.94 -1.57
N GLY A 53 11.32 -4.78 -0.55
CA GLY A 53 12.27 -5.81 -0.13
C GLY A 53 12.36 -7.05 -1.03
N TRP A 54 11.88 -7.00 -2.28
CA TRP A 54 11.90 -8.15 -3.20
C TRP A 54 13.26 -8.41 -3.87
N ARG A 55 14.28 -7.60 -3.57
CA ARG A 55 15.57 -7.61 -4.26
C ARG A 55 16.62 -8.50 -3.62
#